data_AF-A0A2V8NJC1-F1
#
_entry.id   AF-A0A2V8NJC1-F1
#
_cell.length_a   1.000
_cell.length_b   1.000
_cell.length_c   1.000
_cell.angle_alpha   90.00
_cell.angle_beta   90.00
_cell.angle_gamma   90.00
#
_symmetry.space_group_name_H-M   'P 1'
#
loop_
_entity.id
_entity.type
_entity.pdbx_description
1 polymer ?
#
loop_
_entity_poly.entity_id
_entity_poly.type
_entity_poly.pdbx_seq_one_letter_code
_entity_poly.pdbx_strand_id
1 'polypeptide(L)'
;MSDARRHTFFVLLSVALVLFAFTPIRRLAALSLNLGNNHLSYIPTVPFLSAALIYWNRKKIFSKLRTSALPAATAFMISVVLYYASRTIGTRLDENDHLSLTIAALVAAWLGMFLLMYGSVAFKSGLFPLLFVGLIIPVPSRIMNAIVHFLQKGSAETSSLLFMLSGTPAYRKDVTFVLPGLTIDVAEACSGIRSTLAIFIVTLIVAHLLLRSNWRRTALLLAVVPISLVKNAVRIVTLSLLAIRLDMRFMTGSLHQDGGVLFMLLGLCLLYPFLFLLLRSEAKNVDSGVPL
;
A
#
# COMPACT_ATOMS: atom_id res chain seq x y z
N MET A 1 -28.09 22.19 -11.45
CA MET A 1 -26.67 22.48 -11.82
C MET A 1 -26.29 21.55 -12.96
N SER A 2 -25.86 22.08 -14.11
CA SER A 2 -25.42 21.27 -15.25
C SER A 2 -24.16 20.47 -14.92
N ASP A 3 -23.93 19.36 -15.62
CA ASP A 3 -22.80 18.46 -15.37
C ASP A 3 -21.45 19.16 -15.55
N ALA A 4 -21.32 20.00 -16.58
CA ALA A 4 -20.13 20.83 -16.78
C ALA A 4 -19.84 21.79 -15.61
N ARG A 5 -20.89 22.38 -15.01
CA ARG A 5 -20.74 23.22 -13.81
C ARG A 5 -20.30 22.37 -12.61
N ARG A 6 -20.87 21.17 -12.41
CA ARG A 6 -20.45 20.24 -11.34
C ARG A 6 -18.97 19.89 -11.42
N HIS A 7 -18.49 19.55 -12.62
CA HIS A 7 -17.07 19.24 -12.83
C HIS A 7 -16.18 20.46 -12.56
N THR A 8 -16.54 21.62 -13.08
CA THR A 8 -15.77 22.86 -12.88
C THR A 8 -15.69 23.22 -11.40
N PHE A 9 -16.81 23.21 -10.68
CA PHE A 9 -16.83 23.48 -9.24
C PHE A 9 -16.02 22.45 -8.45
N PHE A 10 -16.14 21.16 -8.78
CA PHE A 10 -15.38 20.12 -8.10
C PHE A 10 -13.86 20.29 -8.29
N VAL A 11 -13.41 20.65 -9.50
CA VAL A 11 -11.99 20.92 -9.78
C VAL A 11 -11.53 22.16 -9.01
N LEU A 12 -12.27 23.26 -9.05
CA LEU A 12 -11.93 24.48 -8.32
C LEU A 12 -11.84 24.23 -6.81
N LEU A 13 -12.81 23.52 -6.24
CA LEU A 13 -12.81 23.16 -4.82
C LEU A 13 -11.65 22.21 -4.47
N SER A 14 -11.31 21.27 -5.36
CA SER A 14 -10.14 20.39 -5.16
C SER A 14 -8.83 21.18 -5.18
N VAL A 15 -8.67 22.13 -6.11
CA VAL A 15 -7.50 23.01 -6.16
C VAL A 15 -7.43 23.90 -4.92
N ALA A 16 -8.54 24.50 -4.51
CA ALA A 16 -8.60 25.31 -3.29
C ALA A 16 -8.23 24.50 -2.04
N LEU A 17 -8.70 23.25 -1.96
CA LEU A 17 -8.37 22.35 -0.86
C LEU A 17 -6.88 21.97 -0.84
N VAL A 18 -6.28 21.69 -2.01
CA VAL A 18 -4.83 21.42 -2.14
C VAL A 18 -4.00 22.64 -1.77
N LEU A 19 -4.41 23.85 -2.18
CA LEU A 19 -3.73 25.09 -1.81
C LEU A 19 -3.84 25.37 -0.31
N PHE A 20 -5.01 25.17 0.28
CA PHE A 20 -5.22 25.30 1.72
C PHE A 20 -4.32 24.31 2.50
N ALA A 21 -4.23 23.08 2.01
CA ALA A 21 -3.41 22.01 2.58
C ALA A 21 -1.98 21.95 2.00
N PHE A 22 -1.48 23.05 1.43
CA PHE A 22 -0.18 23.04 0.74
C PHE A 22 0.97 22.62 1.68
N THR A 23 0.96 23.09 2.93
CA THR A 23 2.00 22.77 3.91
C THR A 23 2.06 21.28 4.28
N PRO A 24 0.97 20.60 4.69
CA PRO A 24 1.03 19.16 4.97
C PRO A 24 1.30 18.34 3.71
N ILE A 25 0.75 18.72 2.53
CA ILE A 25 1.03 18.01 1.27
C ILE A 25 2.51 18.11 0.90
N ARG A 26 3.12 19.29 1.03
CA ARG A 26 4.56 19.49 0.77
C ARG A 26 5.42 18.67 1.72
N ARG A 27 5.05 18.61 3.02
CA ARG A 27 5.76 17.77 4.00
C ARG A 27 5.64 16.29 3.68
N LEU A 28 4.44 15.82 3.33
CA LEU A 28 4.22 14.45 2.88
C LEU A 28 5.03 14.11 1.63
N ALA A 29 5.07 15.01 0.65
CA ALA A 29 5.89 14.86 -0.55
C ALA A 29 7.39 14.80 -0.20
N ALA A 30 7.87 15.69 0.67
CA ALA A 30 9.26 15.67 1.11
C ALA A 30 9.62 14.37 1.85
N LEU A 31 8.74 13.87 2.73
CA LEU A 31 8.94 12.63 3.47
C LEU A 31 8.88 11.40 2.57
N SER A 32 7.97 11.37 1.59
CA SER A 32 7.83 10.24 0.66
C SER A 32 8.94 10.17 -0.39
N LEU A 33 9.50 11.32 -0.78
CA LEU A 33 10.62 11.40 -1.72
C LEU A 33 11.99 11.21 -1.06
N ASN A 34 12.05 11.25 0.28
CA ASN A 34 13.28 10.98 1.00
C ASN A 34 13.63 9.48 0.91
N LEU A 35 14.79 9.16 0.33
CA LEU A 35 15.27 7.78 0.16
C LEU A 35 15.40 7.02 1.49
N GLY A 36 15.52 7.72 2.63
CA GLY A 36 15.55 7.11 3.96
C GLY A 36 14.20 6.59 4.47
N ASN A 37 13.08 7.11 3.95
CA ASN A 37 11.74 6.75 4.41
C ASN A 37 11.11 5.67 3.52
N ASN A 38 11.57 4.45 3.73
CA ASN A 38 11.34 3.32 2.83
C ASN A 38 9.86 2.93 2.64
N HIS A 39 9.00 3.26 3.60
CA HIS A 39 7.58 2.84 3.58
C HIS A 39 6.63 3.88 2.97
N LEU A 40 7.06 5.13 2.70
CA LEU A 40 6.19 6.20 2.18
C LEU A 40 6.35 6.43 0.67
N SER A 41 7.33 5.80 0.01
CA SER A 41 7.70 6.09 -1.39
C SER A 41 6.60 5.82 -2.42
N TYR A 42 5.57 5.03 -2.06
CA TYR A 42 4.46 4.74 -2.96
C TYR A 42 3.44 5.89 -3.04
N ILE A 43 3.37 6.75 -2.01
CA ILE A 43 2.32 7.78 -1.83
C ILE A 43 2.20 8.72 -3.05
N PRO A 44 3.29 9.22 -3.66
CA PRO A 44 3.20 10.08 -4.84
C PRO A 44 2.52 9.42 -6.05
N THR A 45 2.56 8.09 -6.17
CA THR A 45 1.97 7.37 -7.31
C THR A 45 0.45 7.19 -7.19
N VAL A 46 -0.08 7.21 -5.96
CA VAL A 46 -1.50 6.95 -5.66
C VAL A 46 -2.45 7.96 -6.34
N PRO A 47 -2.23 9.29 -6.28
CA PRO A 47 -3.11 10.26 -6.98
C PRO A 47 -3.22 9.99 -8.48
N PHE A 48 -2.11 9.66 -9.15
CA PHE A 48 -2.09 9.39 -10.59
C PHE A 48 -2.86 8.12 -10.94
N LEU A 49 -2.65 7.05 -10.16
CA LEU A 49 -3.36 5.79 -10.34
C LEU A 49 -4.87 5.95 -10.07
N SER A 50 -5.26 6.63 -9.00
CA SER A 50 -6.65 6.97 -8.73
C SER A 50 -7.27 7.80 -9.85
N ALA A 51 -6.59 8.84 -10.32
CA ALA A 51 -7.09 9.66 -11.43
C ALA A 51 -7.27 8.85 -12.72
N ALA A 52 -6.31 7.98 -13.06
CA ALA A 52 -6.42 7.08 -14.21
C ALA A 52 -7.61 6.12 -14.09
N LEU A 53 -7.81 5.51 -12.91
CA LEU A 53 -8.94 4.61 -12.65
C LEU A 53 -10.30 5.34 -12.69
N ILE A 54 -10.38 6.57 -12.18
CA ILE A 54 -11.59 7.42 -12.30
C ILE A 54 -11.84 7.74 -13.77
N TYR A 55 -10.82 8.12 -14.52
CA TYR A 55 -10.93 8.45 -15.94
C TYR A 55 -11.38 7.26 -16.80
N TRP A 56 -10.84 6.07 -16.51
CA TRP A 56 -11.23 4.82 -17.18
C TRP A 56 -12.70 4.48 -16.92
N ASN A 57 -13.15 4.60 -15.67
CA ASN A 57 -14.52 4.27 -15.27
C ASN A 57 -15.51 5.45 -15.36
N ARG A 58 -15.10 6.58 -15.98
CA ARG A 58 -15.86 7.85 -15.95
C ARG A 58 -17.29 7.72 -16.45
N LYS A 59 -17.52 6.94 -17.51
CA LYS A 59 -18.86 6.75 -18.09
C LYS A 59 -19.82 6.09 -17.09
N LYS A 60 -19.31 5.14 -16.29
CA LYS A 60 -20.08 4.45 -15.24
C LYS A 60 -20.27 5.36 -14.03
N ILE A 61 -19.19 5.99 -13.57
CA ILE A 61 -19.17 6.85 -12.37
C ILE A 61 -20.11 8.05 -12.54
N PHE A 62 -20.03 8.74 -13.67
CA PHE A 62 -20.79 9.97 -13.91
C PHE A 62 -22.09 9.75 -14.68
N SER A 63 -22.59 8.51 -14.77
CA SER A 63 -23.84 8.17 -15.47
C SER A 63 -25.09 8.77 -14.82
N LYS A 64 -25.09 8.86 -13.48
CA LYS A 64 -26.23 9.34 -12.69
C LYS A 64 -25.74 10.25 -11.57
N LEU A 65 -25.81 11.56 -11.80
CA LEU A 65 -25.36 12.57 -10.84
C LEU A 65 -26.53 13.04 -9.96
N ARG A 66 -26.44 12.78 -8.65
CA ARG A 66 -27.45 13.23 -7.68
C ARG A 66 -26.81 13.63 -6.37
N THR A 67 -26.79 14.93 -6.07
CA THR A 67 -26.27 15.45 -4.80
C THR A 67 -26.83 14.69 -3.61
N SER A 68 -25.93 14.25 -2.73
CA SER A 68 -26.27 13.48 -1.52
C SER A 68 -25.78 14.24 -0.29
N ALA A 69 -26.64 15.11 0.25
CA ALA A 69 -26.27 16.04 1.32
C ALA A 69 -25.89 15.34 2.63
N LEU A 70 -26.66 14.32 3.05
CA LEU A 70 -26.41 13.62 4.31
C LEU A 70 -25.04 12.88 4.32
N PRO A 71 -24.70 12.03 3.34
CA PRO A 71 -23.36 11.42 3.27
C PRO A 71 -22.22 12.43 3.07
N ALA A 72 -22.47 13.54 2.38
CA ALA A 72 -21.47 14.59 2.27
C ALA A 72 -21.23 15.27 3.62
N ALA A 73 -22.30 15.58 4.37
CA ALA A 73 -22.20 16.17 5.70
C ALA A 73 -21.47 15.25 6.68
N THR A 74 -21.73 13.94 6.66
CA THR A 74 -20.99 12.99 7.51
C THR A 74 -19.50 12.95 7.16
N ALA A 75 -19.14 12.92 5.87
CA ALA A 75 -17.74 12.97 5.44
C ALA A 75 -17.04 14.29 5.86
N PHE A 76 -17.74 15.43 5.76
CA PHE A 76 -17.22 16.71 6.25
C PHE A 76 -17.09 16.74 7.78
N MET A 77 -18.05 16.18 8.52
CA MET A 77 -17.95 16.07 9.98
C MET A 77 -16.73 15.22 10.39
N ILE A 78 -16.49 14.09 9.72
CA ILE A 78 -15.29 13.27 9.93
C ILE A 78 -14.03 14.10 9.65
N SER A 79 -14.00 14.86 8.55
CA SER A 79 -12.88 15.73 8.21
C SER A 79 -12.60 16.76 9.31
N VAL A 80 -13.62 17.45 9.80
CA VAL A 80 -13.51 18.45 10.87
C VAL A 80 -12.99 17.81 12.17
N VAL A 81 -13.53 16.66 12.57
CA VAL A 81 -13.10 15.94 13.77
C VAL A 81 -11.63 15.51 13.65
N LEU A 82 -11.22 14.94 12.52
CA LEU A 82 -9.83 14.52 12.29
C LEU A 82 -8.87 15.71 12.25
N TYR A 83 -9.25 16.81 11.61
CA TYR A 83 -8.45 18.02 11.57
C TYR A 83 -8.30 18.65 12.96
N TYR A 84 -9.38 18.70 13.73
CA TYR A 84 -9.35 19.19 15.11
C TYR A 84 -8.51 18.28 16.03
N ALA A 85 -8.63 16.96 15.90
CA ALA A 85 -7.79 16.00 16.60
C ALA A 85 -6.30 16.17 16.24
N SER A 86 -5.99 16.37 14.96
CA SER A 86 -4.64 16.69 14.50
C SER A 86 -4.08 17.96 15.15
N ARG A 87 -4.91 19.00 15.34
CA ARG A 87 -4.48 20.25 16.00
C ARG A 87 -4.30 20.14 17.51
N THR A 88 -5.14 19.35 18.17
CA THR A 88 -5.17 19.26 19.64
C THR A 88 -4.22 18.20 20.20
N ILE A 89 -4.22 17.01 19.59
CA ILE A 89 -3.41 15.87 20.03
C ILE A 89 -2.13 15.79 19.21
N GLY A 90 -2.12 16.27 17.96
CA GLY A 90 -0.98 16.10 17.06
C GLY A 90 0.32 16.77 17.48
N THR A 91 0.29 17.76 18.38
CA THR A 91 1.52 18.31 19.00
C THR A 91 2.21 17.33 19.95
N ARG A 92 1.50 16.28 20.40
CA ARG A 92 2.01 15.19 21.24
C ARG A 92 2.32 13.92 20.44
N LEU A 93 1.97 13.90 19.17
CA LEU A 93 2.20 12.77 18.27
C LEU A 93 3.53 12.94 17.54
N ASP A 94 4.07 11.85 17.02
CA ASP A 94 5.19 11.94 16.10
C ASP A 94 4.76 12.59 14.78
N GLU A 95 5.74 12.97 13.96
CA GLU A 95 5.47 13.68 12.71
C GLU A 95 4.59 12.86 11.74
N ASN A 96 4.78 11.54 11.70
CA ASN A 96 4.04 10.63 10.83
C ASN A 96 2.57 10.50 11.24
N ASP A 97 2.27 10.34 12.53
CA ASP A 97 0.91 10.23 13.06
C ASP A 97 0.16 11.56 12.93
N HIS A 98 0.84 12.70 13.14
CA HIS A 98 0.25 14.01 12.88
C HIS A 98 -0.11 14.20 11.40
N LEU A 99 0.77 13.79 10.48
CA LEU A 99 0.49 13.80 9.04
C LEU A 99 -0.62 12.82 8.67
N SER A 100 -0.64 11.62 9.27
CA SER A 100 -1.72 10.64 9.08
C SER A 100 -3.09 11.25 9.33
N LEU A 101 -3.30 11.89 10.48
CA LEU A 101 -4.56 12.56 10.82
C LEU A 101 -4.90 13.72 9.87
N THR A 102 -3.90 14.55 9.54
CA THR A 102 -4.10 15.72 8.68
C THR A 102 -4.47 15.33 7.26
N ILE A 103 -3.80 14.33 6.70
CA ILE A 103 -4.08 13.80 5.37
C ILE A 103 -5.40 13.00 5.35
N ALA A 104 -5.72 12.27 6.41
CA ALA A 104 -7.02 11.62 6.56
C ALA A 104 -8.17 12.64 6.56
N ALA A 105 -8.01 13.77 7.26
CA ALA A 105 -8.96 14.87 7.22
C ALA A 105 -9.12 15.45 5.80
N LEU A 106 -8.01 15.62 5.07
CA LEU A 106 -7.99 16.10 3.69
C LEU A 106 -8.74 15.15 2.74
N VAL A 107 -8.45 13.85 2.82
CA VAL A 107 -9.12 12.82 2.02
C VAL A 107 -10.60 12.78 2.35
N ALA A 108 -10.99 12.83 3.63
CA ALA A 108 -12.39 12.87 4.03
C ALA A 108 -13.14 14.10 3.48
N ALA A 109 -12.51 15.29 3.52
CA ALA A 109 -13.07 16.49 2.90
C ALA A 109 -13.25 16.31 1.39
N TRP A 110 -12.25 15.76 0.70
CA TRP A 110 -12.31 15.49 -0.73
C TRP A 110 -13.42 14.50 -1.12
N LEU A 111 -13.59 13.43 -0.36
CA LEU A 111 -14.69 12.48 -0.53
C LEU A 111 -16.06 13.14 -0.23
N GLY A 112 -16.13 14.02 0.76
CA GLY A 112 -17.32 14.84 1.06
C GLY A 112 -17.71 15.76 -0.10
N MET A 113 -16.73 16.44 -0.71
CA MET A 113 -16.93 17.25 -1.91
C MET A 113 -17.43 16.39 -3.08
N PHE A 114 -16.86 15.20 -3.26
CA PHE A 114 -17.32 14.26 -4.29
C PHE A 114 -18.79 13.85 -4.07
N LEU A 115 -19.16 13.49 -2.84
CA LEU A 115 -20.54 13.13 -2.48
C LEU A 115 -21.52 14.28 -2.65
N LEU A 116 -21.10 15.51 -2.36
CA LEU A 116 -21.90 16.72 -2.55
C LEU A 116 -22.13 17.01 -4.05
N MET A 117 -21.09 16.87 -4.87
CA MET A 117 -21.14 17.21 -6.30
C MET A 117 -21.75 16.10 -7.17
N TYR A 118 -21.48 14.84 -6.88
CA TYR A 118 -21.82 13.71 -7.75
C TYR A 118 -22.78 12.70 -7.11
N GLY A 119 -22.79 12.61 -5.77
CA GLY A 119 -23.72 11.76 -5.04
C GLY A 119 -23.26 10.36 -4.69
N SER A 120 -24.07 9.68 -3.88
CA SER A 120 -23.79 8.31 -3.42
C SER A 120 -23.83 7.27 -4.54
N VAL A 121 -24.62 7.49 -5.60
CA VAL A 121 -24.68 6.56 -6.74
C VAL A 121 -23.36 6.58 -7.53
N ALA A 122 -22.85 7.78 -7.82
CA ALA A 122 -21.54 7.96 -8.43
C ALA A 122 -20.42 7.43 -7.52
N PHE A 123 -20.52 7.68 -6.21
CA PHE A 123 -19.55 7.21 -5.22
C PHE A 123 -19.48 5.69 -5.18
N LYS A 124 -20.62 5.00 -5.12
CA LYS A 124 -20.68 3.52 -5.18
C LYS A 124 -20.12 2.98 -6.50
N SER A 125 -20.37 3.68 -7.60
CA SER A 125 -19.87 3.30 -8.92
C SER A 125 -18.35 3.46 -9.05
N GLY A 126 -17.77 4.40 -8.30
CA GLY A 126 -16.34 4.69 -8.22
C GLY A 126 -15.70 4.26 -6.90
N LEU A 127 -16.28 3.32 -6.16
CA LEU A 127 -15.88 3.02 -4.78
C LEU A 127 -14.38 2.64 -4.70
N PHE A 128 -13.92 1.77 -5.59
CA PHE A 128 -12.52 1.35 -5.62
C PHE A 128 -11.53 2.52 -5.84
N PRO A 129 -11.61 3.29 -6.94
CA PRO A 129 -10.66 4.38 -7.15
C PRO A 129 -10.72 5.49 -6.09
N LEU A 130 -11.92 5.74 -5.52
CA LEU A 130 -12.09 6.73 -4.45
C LEU A 130 -11.47 6.25 -3.13
N LEU A 131 -11.67 4.98 -2.75
CA LEU A 131 -11.01 4.40 -1.58
C LEU A 131 -9.49 4.24 -1.79
N PHE A 132 -9.04 4.03 -3.03
CA PHE A 132 -7.62 3.95 -3.37
C PHE A 132 -6.87 5.24 -3.03
N VAL A 133 -7.53 6.41 -3.12
CA VAL A 133 -6.96 7.71 -2.66
C VAL A 133 -6.60 7.66 -1.17
N GLY A 134 -7.30 6.85 -0.37
CA GLY A 134 -7.00 6.64 1.05
C GLY A 134 -5.60 6.08 1.31
N LEU A 135 -4.96 5.44 0.33
CA LEU A 135 -3.57 4.98 0.46
C LEU A 135 -2.56 6.13 0.58
N ILE A 136 -2.93 7.37 0.23
CA ILE A 136 -2.10 8.56 0.46
C ILE A 136 -1.92 8.83 1.96
N ILE A 137 -2.86 8.38 2.80
CA ILE A 137 -2.80 8.56 4.25
C ILE A 137 -1.63 7.72 4.79
N PRO A 138 -0.60 8.35 5.40
CA PRO A 138 0.46 7.60 6.06
C PRO A 138 -0.10 6.63 7.11
N VAL A 139 0.41 5.42 7.14
CA VAL A 139 0.02 4.44 8.16
C VAL A 139 0.57 4.92 9.51
N PRO A 140 -0.25 4.97 10.58
CA PRO A 140 0.22 5.36 11.90
C PRO A 140 1.42 4.53 12.37
N SER A 141 2.38 5.17 13.03
CA SER A 141 3.69 4.60 13.37
C SER A 141 3.57 3.34 14.20
N ARG A 142 2.63 3.28 15.15
CA ARG A 142 2.38 2.06 15.95
C ARG A 142 1.97 0.87 15.10
N ILE A 143 1.11 1.10 14.11
CA ILE A 143 0.63 0.05 13.20
C ILE A 143 1.77 -0.36 12.26
N MET A 144 2.49 0.61 11.72
CA MET A 144 3.65 0.36 10.85
C MET A 144 4.72 -0.47 11.57
N ASN A 145 5.08 -0.10 12.79
CA ASN A 145 6.07 -0.83 13.60
C ASN A 145 5.62 -2.26 13.91
N ALA A 146 4.33 -2.47 14.18
CA ALA A 146 3.79 -3.81 14.36
C ALA A 146 3.89 -4.67 13.09
N ILE A 147 3.60 -4.10 11.92
CA ILE A 147 3.74 -4.78 10.62
C ILE A 147 5.21 -5.09 10.34
N VAL A 148 6.12 -4.14 10.54
CA VAL A 148 7.56 -4.32 10.36
C VAL A 148 8.05 -5.46 11.25
N HIS A 149 7.69 -5.47 12.53
CA HIS A 149 8.08 -6.53 13.47
C HIS A 149 7.55 -7.91 13.07
N PHE A 150 6.29 -7.96 12.63
CA PHE A 150 5.70 -9.20 12.09
C PHE A 150 6.48 -9.71 10.87
N LEU A 151 6.81 -8.83 9.92
CA LEU A 151 7.60 -9.18 8.74
C LEU A 151 9.02 -9.63 9.11
N GLN A 152 9.67 -8.98 10.07
CA GLN A 152 11.00 -9.37 10.54
C GLN A 152 11.00 -10.77 11.16
N LYS A 153 10.09 -11.04 12.10
CA LYS A 153 9.97 -12.35 12.74
C LYS A 153 9.63 -13.46 11.76
N GLY A 154 8.60 -13.26 10.93
CA GLY A 154 8.19 -14.26 9.94
C GLY A 154 9.26 -14.52 8.88
N SER A 155 9.99 -13.47 8.45
CA SER A 155 11.11 -13.62 7.53
C SER A 155 12.28 -14.35 8.19
N ALA A 156 12.57 -14.09 9.46
CA ALA A 156 13.62 -14.79 10.21
C ALA A 156 13.29 -16.29 10.36
N GLU A 157 12.07 -16.64 10.73
CA GLU A 157 11.66 -18.06 10.81
C GLU A 157 11.83 -18.77 9.47
N THR A 158 11.33 -18.14 8.40
CA THR A 158 11.44 -18.70 7.04
C THR A 158 12.90 -18.77 6.57
N SER A 159 13.73 -17.78 6.91
CA SER A 159 15.17 -17.77 6.57
C SER A 159 15.93 -18.87 7.29
N SER A 160 15.58 -19.15 8.55
CA SER A 160 16.19 -20.24 9.31
C SER A 160 15.99 -21.58 8.62
N LEU A 161 14.78 -21.84 8.11
CA LEU A 161 14.48 -23.04 7.34
C LEU A 161 15.31 -23.10 6.04
N LEU A 162 15.38 -21.99 5.32
CA LEU A 162 16.16 -21.91 4.08
C LEU A 162 17.68 -22.07 4.31
N PHE A 163 18.23 -21.56 5.42
CA PHE A 163 19.63 -21.79 5.78
C PHE A 163 19.90 -23.28 6.05
N MET A 164 19.02 -23.95 6.81
CA MET A 164 19.12 -25.39 7.04
C MET A 164 19.08 -26.17 5.72
N LEU A 165 18.14 -25.84 4.83
CA LEU A 165 18.04 -26.47 3.50
C LEU A 165 19.27 -26.20 2.62
N SER A 166 19.93 -25.06 2.79
CA SER A 166 21.17 -24.72 2.07
C SER A 166 22.42 -25.40 2.62
N GLY A 167 22.32 -26.13 3.74
CA GLY A 167 23.45 -26.74 4.45
C GLY A 167 24.35 -25.72 5.17
N THR A 168 23.90 -24.48 5.34
CA THR A 168 24.71 -23.42 5.96
C THR A 168 24.41 -23.35 7.46
N PRO A 169 25.41 -23.56 8.34
CA PRO A 169 25.20 -23.47 9.78
C PRO A 169 24.89 -22.01 10.15
N ALA A 170 23.69 -21.77 10.67
CA ALA A 170 23.26 -20.45 11.14
C ALA A 170 22.61 -20.60 12.52
N TYR A 171 23.20 -19.95 13.52
CA TYR A 171 22.58 -19.85 14.84
C TYR A 171 21.66 -18.63 14.87
N ARG A 172 20.38 -18.83 15.14
CA ARG A 172 19.38 -17.76 15.21
C ARG A 172 19.07 -17.39 16.66
N LYS A 173 19.16 -16.10 16.97
CA LYS A 173 18.63 -15.49 18.20
C LYS A 173 17.62 -14.42 17.80
N ASP A 174 16.33 -14.71 17.96
CA ASP A 174 15.21 -13.88 17.49
C ASP A 174 15.28 -13.55 15.98
N VAL A 175 15.63 -12.31 15.66
CA VAL A 175 15.78 -11.79 14.29
C VAL A 175 17.25 -11.66 13.86
N THR A 176 18.18 -12.02 14.73
CA THR A 176 19.62 -12.01 14.48
C THR A 176 20.13 -13.40 14.13
N PHE A 177 20.96 -13.48 13.09
CA PHE A 177 21.64 -14.69 12.63
C PHE A 177 23.14 -14.56 12.81
N VAL A 178 23.75 -15.59 13.39
CA VAL A 178 25.20 -15.74 13.49
C VAL A 178 25.61 -16.87 12.56
N LEU A 179 26.32 -16.50 11.49
CA LEU A 179 26.91 -17.39 10.49
C LEU A 179 28.44 -17.34 10.58
N PRO A 180 29.17 -18.29 9.96
CA PRO A 180 30.64 -18.25 9.95
C PRO A 180 31.16 -16.95 9.33
N GLY A 181 31.81 -16.12 10.15
CA GLY A 181 32.39 -14.84 9.72
C GLY A 181 31.38 -13.73 9.42
N LEU A 182 30.08 -13.92 9.71
CA LEU A 182 29.04 -12.95 9.40
C LEU A 182 27.90 -12.99 10.42
N THR A 183 27.64 -11.86 11.06
CA THR A 183 26.45 -11.65 11.88
C THR A 183 25.50 -10.71 11.16
N ILE A 184 24.24 -11.11 11.04
CA ILE A 184 23.21 -10.35 10.33
C ILE A 184 22.06 -10.11 11.27
N ASP A 185 21.69 -8.85 11.41
CA ASP A 185 20.44 -8.49 12.07
C ASP A 185 19.39 -8.16 11.01
N VAL A 186 18.20 -8.75 11.11
CA VAL A 186 17.08 -8.37 10.24
C VAL A 186 16.51 -7.05 10.77
N ALA A 187 17.28 -5.98 10.61
CA ALA A 187 16.90 -4.62 10.98
C ALA A 187 15.68 -4.15 10.17
N GLU A 188 15.11 -3.00 10.54
CA GLU A 188 13.94 -2.43 9.86
C GLU A 188 14.15 -2.29 8.34
N ALA A 189 15.35 -1.91 7.90
CA ALA A 189 15.71 -1.85 6.48
C ALA A 189 15.67 -3.20 5.75
N CYS A 190 15.83 -4.31 6.48
CA CYS A 190 15.78 -5.68 5.98
C CYS A 190 14.40 -6.35 6.14
N SER A 191 13.43 -5.69 6.77
CA SER A 191 12.05 -6.19 6.94
C SER A 191 11.33 -6.49 5.62
N GLY A 192 11.78 -5.89 4.51
CA GLY A 192 11.15 -6.03 3.20
C GLY A 192 9.89 -5.18 3.02
N ILE A 193 9.53 -4.33 4.01
CA ILE A 193 8.28 -3.56 4.04
C ILE A 193 8.00 -2.77 2.76
N ARG A 194 9.00 -2.10 2.19
CA ARG A 194 8.88 -1.34 0.93
C ARG A 194 8.35 -2.21 -0.21
N SER A 195 8.98 -3.37 -0.42
CA SER A 195 8.58 -4.29 -1.47
C SER A 195 7.25 -4.98 -1.18
N THR A 196 6.95 -5.27 0.09
CA THR A 196 5.66 -5.83 0.52
C THR A 196 4.52 -4.87 0.21
N LEU A 197 4.67 -3.58 0.55
CA LEU A 197 3.69 -2.54 0.23
C LEU A 197 3.52 -2.36 -1.27
N ALA A 198 4.61 -2.36 -2.04
CA ALA A 198 4.54 -2.28 -3.50
C ALA A 198 3.77 -3.47 -4.11
N ILE A 199 4.09 -4.71 -3.70
CA ILE A 199 3.38 -5.91 -4.13
C ILE A 199 1.91 -5.82 -3.72
N PHE A 200 1.61 -5.39 -2.49
CA PHE A 200 0.24 -5.23 -2.00
C PHE A 200 -0.58 -4.24 -2.86
N ILE A 201 -0.02 -3.07 -3.17
CA ILE A 201 -0.66 -2.04 -4.00
C ILE A 201 -0.91 -2.54 -5.42
N VAL A 202 0.09 -3.17 -6.04
CA VAL A 202 -0.07 -3.79 -7.36
C VAL A 202 -1.15 -4.86 -7.31
N THR A 203 -1.16 -5.69 -6.26
CA THR A 203 -2.15 -6.75 -6.07
C THR A 203 -3.56 -6.19 -5.90
N LEU A 204 -3.74 -5.08 -5.19
CA LEU A 204 -5.04 -4.40 -5.06
C LEU A 204 -5.60 -4.00 -6.44
N ILE A 205 -4.77 -3.42 -7.30
CA ILE A 205 -5.17 -3.01 -8.65
C ILE A 205 -5.47 -4.24 -9.51
N VAL A 206 -4.56 -5.23 -9.52
CA VAL A 206 -4.72 -6.46 -10.30
C VAL A 206 -5.96 -7.23 -9.87
N ALA A 207 -6.21 -7.37 -8.57
CA ALA A 207 -7.39 -8.02 -8.02
C ALA A 207 -8.68 -7.31 -8.46
N HIS A 208 -8.68 -5.97 -8.44
CA HIS A 208 -9.84 -5.19 -8.87
C HIS A 208 -10.12 -5.32 -10.37
N LEU A 209 -9.08 -5.28 -11.20
CA LEU A 209 -9.21 -5.29 -12.65
C LEU A 209 -9.49 -6.68 -13.22
N LEU A 210 -8.86 -7.73 -12.68
CA LEU A 210 -8.90 -9.07 -13.27
C LEU A 210 -9.89 -10.02 -12.60
N LEU A 211 -10.13 -9.90 -11.28
CA LEU A 211 -11.04 -10.80 -10.55
C LEU A 211 -12.41 -10.16 -10.36
N ARG A 212 -13.47 -10.95 -10.53
CA ARG A 212 -14.86 -10.52 -10.31
C ARG A 212 -15.32 -10.79 -8.88
N SER A 213 -15.00 -11.95 -8.33
CA SER A 213 -15.44 -12.37 -6.99
C SER A 213 -14.67 -11.66 -5.87
N ASN A 214 -15.40 -11.07 -4.91
CA ASN A 214 -14.80 -10.41 -3.75
C ASN A 214 -14.01 -11.39 -2.86
N TRP A 215 -14.47 -12.63 -2.71
CA TRP A 215 -13.73 -13.65 -1.96
C TRP A 215 -12.36 -13.93 -2.59
N ARG A 216 -12.30 -14.08 -3.93
CA ARG A 216 -11.05 -14.32 -4.65
C ARG A 216 -10.11 -13.12 -4.58
N ARG A 217 -10.65 -11.89 -4.63
CA ARG A 217 -9.87 -10.67 -4.38
C ARG A 217 -9.23 -10.69 -2.99
N THR A 218 -10.00 -11.01 -1.96
CA THR A 218 -9.50 -11.12 -0.59
C THR A 218 -8.47 -12.24 -0.46
N ALA A 219 -8.71 -13.41 -1.05
CA ALA A 219 -7.77 -14.52 -1.04
C ALA A 219 -6.42 -14.13 -1.68
N LEU A 220 -6.44 -13.43 -2.82
CA LEU A 220 -5.23 -12.93 -3.49
C LEU A 220 -4.47 -11.93 -2.61
N LEU A 221 -5.18 -11.02 -1.95
CA LEU A 221 -4.57 -10.05 -1.03
C LEU A 221 -3.98 -10.73 0.20
N LEU A 222 -4.64 -11.76 0.73
CA LEU A 222 -4.11 -12.55 1.86
C LEU A 222 -2.85 -13.31 1.46
N ALA A 223 -2.75 -13.80 0.21
CA ALA A 223 -1.55 -14.48 -0.29
C ALA A 223 -0.31 -13.57 -0.36
N VAL A 224 -0.48 -12.24 -0.42
CA VAL A 224 0.65 -11.29 -0.40
C VAL A 224 1.49 -11.46 0.86
N VAL A 225 0.87 -11.78 2.00
CA VAL A 225 1.57 -11.93 3.29
C VAL A 225 2.58 -13.09 3.26
N PRO A 226 2.18 -14.36 3.07
CA PRO A 226 3.14 -15.46 3.04
C PRO A 226 4.15 -15.33 1.90
N ILE A 227 3.73 -14.83 0.73
CA ILE A 227 4.65 -14.60 -0.40
C ILE A 227 5.72 -13.57 -0.04
N SER A 228 5.34 -12.49 0.65
CA SER A 228 6.30 -11.46 1.06
C SER A 228 7.31 -11.99 2.07
N LEU A 229 6.88 -12.85 3.01
CA LEU A 229 7.78 -13.51 3.96
C LEU A 229 8.77 -14.44 3.25
N VAL A 230 8.30 -15.32 2.36
CA VAL A 230 9.14 -16.23 1.58
C VAL A 230 10.13 -15.46 0.71
N LYS A 231 9.64 -14.48 -0.05
CA LYS A 231 10.45 -13.61 -0.90
C LYS A 231 11.53 -12.87 -0.11
N ASN A 232 11.20 -12.36 1.08
CA ASN A 232 12.18 -11.66 1.91
C ASN A 232 13.18 -12.62 2.55
N ALA A 233 12.76 -13.83 2.92
CA ALA A 233 13.67 -14.86 3.40
C ALA A 233 14.66 -15.31 2.32
N VAL A 234 14.20 -15.51 1.09
CA VAL A 234 15.07 -15.76 -0.06
C VAL A 234 16.09 -14.62 -0.23
N ARG A 235 15.66 -13.35 -0.11
CA ARG A 235 16.57 -12.20 -0.14
C ARG A 235 17.63 -12.29 0.95
N ILE A 236 17.24 -12.47 2.20
CA ILE A 236 18.16 -12.55 3.35
C ILE A 236 19.20 -13.63 3.08
N VAL A 237 18.76 -14.88 2.86
CA VAL A 237 19.65 -16.02 2.63
C VAL A 237 20.55 -15.80 1.42
N THR A 238 20.02 -15.33 0.30
CA THR A 238 20.82 -15.06 -0.90
C THR A 238 21.94 -14.06 -0.62
N LEU A 239 21.62 -12.92 0.02
CA LEU A 239 22.61 -11.91 0.34
C LEU A 239 23.64 -12.41 1.37
N SER A 240 23.22 -13.19 2.37
CA SER A 240 24.11 -13.81 3.35
C SER A 240 25.09 -14.79 2.70
N LEU A 241 24.61 -15.65 1.80
CA LEU A 241 25.45 -16.64 1.14
C LEU A 241 26.43 -16.00 0.16
N LEU A 242 25.98 -14.97 -0.58
CA LEU A 242 26.87 -14.18 -1.44
C LEU A 242 27.95 -13.48 -0.61
N ALA A 243 27.61 -12.97 0.57
CA ALA A 243 28.57 -12.31 1.45
C ALA A 243 29.62 -13.27 2.03
N ILE A 244 29.21 -14.46 2.45
CA ILE A 244 30.12 -15.45 3.05
C ILE A 244 31.00 -16.12 1.99
N ARG A 245 30.46 -16.41 0.80
CA ARG A 245 31.16 -17.21 -0.23
C ARG A 245 31.91 -16.38 -1.26
N LEU A 246 31.49 -15.16 -1.54
CA LEU A 246 32.09 -14.31 -2.58
C LEU A 246 32.76 -13.07 -1.98
N ASP A 247 31.97 -12.14 -1.44
CA ASP A 247 32.48 -10.87 -0.92
C ASP A 247 31.47 -10.17 0.00
N MET A 248 31.92 -9.66 1.15
CA MET A 248 31.13 -8.84 2.06
C MET A 248 30.54 -7.59 1.40
N ARG A 249 31.11 -7.13 0.28
CA ARG A 249 30.53 -6.05 -0.55
C ARG A 249 29.11 -6.32 -1.03
N PHE A 250 28.63 -7.57 -1.07
CA PHE A 250 27.22 -7.83 -1.39
C PHE A 250 26.24 -7.42 -0.27
N MET A 251 26.73 -7.27 0.96
CA MET A 251 25.94 -6.73 2.09
C MET A 251 26.02 -5.21 2.17
N THR A 252 27.13 -4.59 1.76
CA THR A 252 27.36 -3.13 1.87
C THR A 252 27.21 -2.36 0.55
N GLY A 253 27.18 -3.05 -0.57
CA GLY A 253 27.17 -2.49 -1.92
C GLY A 253 25.77 -2.33 -2.54
N SER A 254 25.76 -1.99 -3.84
CA SER A 254 24.55 -1.63 -4.60
C SER A 254 23.47 -2.72 -4.60
N LEU A 255 23.83 -4.00 -4.54
CA LEU A 255 22.83 -5.07 -4.53
C LEU A 255 21.95 -5.06 -3.27
N HIS A 256 22.49 -4.57 -2.13
CA HIS A 256 21.73 -4.44 -0.90
C HIS A 256 20.78 -3.22 -0.94
N GLN A 257 21.23 -2.11 -1.53
CA GLN A 257 20.49 -0.84 -1.61
C GLN A 257 19.49 -0.80 -2.77
N ASP A 258 19.88 -1.30 -3.95
CA ASP A 258 19.15 -1.24 -5.22
C ASP A 258 18.48 -2.57 -5.61
N GLY A 259 18.82 -3.68 -4.96
CA GLY A 259 18.24 -5.00 -5.23
C GLY A 259 16.75 -5.12 -4.90
N GLY A 260 16.13 -4.08 -4.32
CA GLY A 260 14.72 -4.06 -3.98
C GLY A 260 13.79 -4.35 -5.16
N VAL A 261 14.13 -3.87 -6.37
CA VAL A 261 13.33 -4.12 -7.59
C VAL A 261 13.38 -5.60 -7.98
N LEU A 262 14.57 -6.21 -7.97
CA LEU A 262 14.75 -7.62 -8.29
C LEU A 262 13.91 -8.52 -7.38
N PHE A 263 13.99 -8.32 -6.07
CA PHE A 263 13.22 -9.12 -5.13
C PHE A 263 11.72 -8.79 -5.17
N MET A 264 11.33 -7.58 -5.57
CA MET A 264 9.92 -7.25 -5.82
C MET A 264 9.38 -8.04 -7.02
N LEU A 265 10.13 -8.11 -8.13
CA LEU A 265 9.78 -8.93 -9.30
C LEU A 265 9.67 -10.40 -8.92
N LEU A 266 10.60 -10.93 -8.12
CA LEU A 266 10.50 -12.28 -7.57
C LEU A 266 9.17 -12.50 -6.81
N GLY A 267 8.78 -11.55 -5.96
CA GLY A 267 7.53 -11.63 -5.21
C GLY A 267 6.30 -11.64 -6.12
N LEU A 268 6.29 -10.84 -7.19
CA LEU A 268 5.22 -10.85 -8.19
C LEU A 268 5.19 -12.17 -8.98
N CYS A 269 6.35 -12.72 -9.33
CA CYS A 269 6.46 -14.03 -9.98
C CYS A 269 5.90 -15.15 -9.09
N LEU A 270 6.15 -15.10 -7.77
CA LEU A 270 5.59 -16.05 -6.81
C LEU A 270 4.07 -15.88 -6.63
N LEU A 271 3.54 -14.67 -6.80
CA LEU A 271 2.11 -14.38 -6.72
C LEU A 271 1.34 -14.79 -7.99
N TYR A 272 1.99 -14.75 -9.15
CA TYR A 272 1.35 -15.03 -10.44
C TYR A 272 0.64 -16.39 -10.52
N PRO A 273 1.22 -17.54 -10.10
CA PRO A 273 0.53 -18.81 -10.10
C PRO A 273 -0.76 -18.79 -9.28
N PHE A 274 -0.76 -18.09 -8.14
CA PHE A 274 -1.95 -17.98 -7.29
C PHE A 274 -3.05 -17.16 -7.97
N LEU A 275 -2.70 -16.04 -8.59
CA LEU A 275 -3.61 -15.27 -9.43
C LEU A 275 -4.17 -16.11 -10.59
N PHE A 276 -3.31 -16.85 -11.30
CA PHE A 276 -3.71 -17.70 -12.43
C PHE A 276 -4.70 -18.79 -12.02
N LEU A 277 -4.46 -19.44 -10.87
CA LEU A 277 -5.38 -20.44 -10.31
C LEU A 277 -6.74 -19.83 -9.97
N LEU A 278 -6.75 -18.64 -9.36
CA LEU A 278 -8.00 -17.93 -9.05
C LEU A 278 -8.78 -17.54 -10.32
N LEU A 279 -8.09 -17.04 -11.35
CA LEU A 279 -8.70 -16.72 -12.64
C LEU A 279 -9.29 -17.96 -13.32
N ARG A 280 -8.54 -19.07 -13.35
CA ARG A 280 -9.01 -20.35 -13.89
C ARG A 280 -10.23 -20.87 -13.13
N SER A 281 -10.29 -20.66 -11.81
CA SER A 281 -11.45 -21.02 -11.01
C SER A 281 -12.68 -20.17 -11.32
N GLU A 282 -12.52 -18.90 -11.70
CA GLU A 282 -13.66 -18.06 -12.14
C GLU A 282 -14.24 -18.57 -13.45
N ALA A 283 -13.38 -18.86 -14.43
CA ALA A 283 -13.80 -19.35 -15.74
C ALA A 283 -14.63 -20.64 -15.64
N LYS A 284 -14.16 -21.61 -14.85
CA LYS A 284 -14.89 -22.87 -14.62
C LYS A 284 -16.26 -22.66 -13.96
N ASN A 285 -16.38 -21.72 -13.02
CA ASN A 285 -17.66 -21.45 -12.35
C ASN A 285 -18.68 -20.79 -13.28
N VAL A 286 -18.20 -19.97 -14.22
CA VAL A 286 -19.05 -19.37 -15.26
C VAL A 286 -19.57 -20.47 -16.20
N ASP A 287 -18.73 -21.41 -16.60
CA ASP A 287 -19.13 -22.51 -17.50
C ASP A 287 -20.06 -23.53 -16.81
N SER A 288 -20.05 -23.62 -15.49
CA SER A 288 -20.88 -24.55 -14.69
C SER A 288 -22.18 -23.94 -14.15
N GLY A 289 -22.51 -22.70 -14.54
CA GLY A 289 -23.80 -22.07 -14.21
C GLY A 289 -24.00 -21.67 -12.75
N VAL A 290 -22.94 -21.66 -11.94
CA VAL A 290 -23.02 -21.23 -10.53
C VAL A 290 -22.94 -19.69 -10.46
N PRO A 291 -23.96 -18.99 -9.93
CA PRO A 291 -23.91 -17.54 -9.79
C PRO A 291 -22.78 -17.11 -8.86
N LEU A 292 -22.04 -16.07 -9.27
CA LEU A 292 -20.85 -15.49 -8.62
C LEU A 292 -21.16 -14.73 -7.33
#